data_AF-A0A950M0H6-F1
#
_entry.id   AF-A0A950M0H6-F1
#
_cell.length_a   1.000
_cell.length_b   1.000
_cell.length_c   1.000
_cell.angle_alpha   90.00
_cell.angle_beta   90.00
_cell.angle_gamma   90.00
#
_symmetry.space_group_name_H-M   'P 1'
#
loop_
_entity.id
_entity.type
_entity.pdbx_description
1 polymer ?
#
loop_
_entity_poly.entity_id
_entity_poly.type
_entity_poly.pdbx_seq_one_letter_code
_entity_poly.pdbx_strand_id
1 'polypeptide(L)'
;MGSVDDRDLLPMRSMFDVVRRGYDCAQVDYQLEQLRADLRIAAADRDAGAAQAAELARALETARGEIDDLRAQLKRLAAPPTTVEGMSERVARMLRSAQDEAAETIAKATTAAAAIRTDVEREAEGLRARYEQMIGEAQRRRSVIEAESERAIADARRRGEEIVARAQQRAERLDAESAARRRQAEEDFDITLSARRHDARRELAREEASSRTEAKRRIDEATDVARRLVTEADQTAVARMQEASRRVEALRALRRQLTGQLQSVSSKLDEALRRLTPAPEEDDVRAGEPAQPG
;
A
#
# COMPACT_ATOMS: atom_id res chain seq x y z
N MET A 1 87.99 97.18 0.32
CA MET A 1 88.71 96.30 1.26
C MET A 1 88.74 94.91 0.63
N GLY A 2 89.93 94.36 0.40
CA GLY A 2 90.19 93.01 -0.15
C GLY A 2 90.33 93.00 -1.67
N SER A 3 91.54 93.22 -2.22
CA SER A 3 92.49 92.16 -2.65
C SER A 3 91.94 91.41 -3.86
N VAL A 4 92.34 91.73 -5.09
CA VAL A 4 93.61 91.28 -5.71
C VAL A 4 94.01 89.92 -5.13
N ASP A 5 93.34 88.87 -5.60
CA ASP A 5 93.96 87.56 -5.68
C ASP A 5 94.45 87.40 -7.11
N ASP A 6 95.77 87.55 -7.23
CA ASP A 6 96.65 86.75 -8.07
C ASP A 6 95.94 85.52 -8.65
N ARG A 7 95.26 85.70 -9.78
CA ARG A 7 95.12 84.60 -10.71
C ARG A 7 96.45 84.49 -11.40
N ASP A 8 97.27 83.59 -10.86
CA ASP A 8 98.19 82.76 -11.60
C ASP A 8 98.33 83.24 -13.04
N LEU A 9 99.22 84.21 -13.24
CA LEU A 9 99.87 84.42 -14.52
C LEU A 9 100.72 83.17 -14.73
N LEU A 10 100.04 82.04 -14.97
CA LEU A 10 100.56 80.92 -15.70
C LEU A 10 101.34 81.56 -16.83
N PRO A 11 102.63 81.25 -17.00
CA PRO A 11 103.32 81.71 -18.19
C PRO A 11 102.40 81.26 -19.32
N MET A 12 101.83 82.22 -20.06
CA MET A 12 101.18 81.90 -21.32
C MET A 12 102.33 81.36 -22.14
N ARG A 13 102.58 80.05 -21.98
CA ARG A 13 103.36 79.22 -22.88
C ARG A 13 102.87 79.71 -24.22
N SER A 14 103.78 80.33 -24.96
CA SER A 14 103.51 80.86 -26.28
C SER A 14 102.52 79.93 -26.97
N MET A 15 101.25 80.34 -27.12
CA MET A 15 100.20 79.47 -27.71
C MET A 15 100.46 79.23 -29.20
N PHE A 16 101.54 79.81 -29.69
CA PHE A 16 102.04 79.79 -31.03
C PHE A 16 103.47 79.25 -30.99
N ASP A 17 103.74 78.21 -31.76
CA ASP A 17 105.07 77.69 -31.95
C ASP A 17 105.90 78.70 -32.78
N VAL A 18 107.18 78.89 -32.43
CA VAL A 18 108.07 79.86 -33.10
C VAL A 18 108.89 79.15 -34.17
N VAL A 19 108.65 79.47 -35.44
CA VAL A 19 109.41 78.99 -36.61
C VAL A 19 110.45 80.06 -37.00
N ARG A 20 111.50 79.72 -37.79
CA ARG A 20 112.60 80.65 -38.13
C ARG A 20 112.09 82.04 -38.57
N ARG A 21 112.24 83.02 -37.67
CA ARG A 21 111.77 84.42 -37.76
C ARG A 21 110.24 84.65 -37.69
N GLY A 22 109.51 83.96 -36.83
CA GLY A 22 108.14 84.36 -36.48
C GLY A 22 107.31 83.28 -35.76
N TYR A 23 106.09 83.64 -35.37
CA TYR A 23 105.08 82.68 -34.93
C TYR A 23 104.55 81.90 -36.14
N ASP A 24 104.16 80.65 -35.92
CA ASP A 24 103.47 79.86 -36.95
C ASP A 24 102.17 80.57 -37.36
N CYS A 25 102.16 81.10 -38.59
CA CYS A 25 101.03 81.86 -39.13
C CYS A 25 99.76 81.00 -39.19
N ALA A 26 99.87 79.69 -39.43
CA ALA A 26 98.71 78.80 -39.46
C ALA A 26 98.06 78.67 -38.07
N GLN A 27 98.89 78.63 -37.01
CA GLN A 27 98.40 78.55 -35.63
C GLN A 27 97.77 79.88 -35.18
N VAL A 28 98.35 81.03 -35.56
CA VAL A 28 97.79 82.35 -35.29
C VAL A 28 96.46 82.56 -36.01
N ASP A 29 96.37 82.21 -37.29
CA ASP A 29 95.14 82.32 -38.06
C ASP A 29 94.03 81.43 -37.49
N TYR A 30 94.37 80.20 -37.08
CA TYR A 30 93.43 79.29 -36.42
C TYR A 30 92.89 79.89 -35.10
N GLN A 31 93.77 80.41 -34.25
CA GLN A 31 93.36 81.01 -32.97
C GLN A 31 92.58 82.32 -33.15
N LEU A 32 92.92 83.14 -34.14
CA LEU A 32 92.15 84.35 -34.48
C LEU A 32 90.77 83.99 -35.02
N GLU A 33 90.67 82.95 -35.85
CA GLU A 33 89.37 82.49 -36.35
C GLU A 33 88.52 81.88 -35.23
N GLN A 34 89.14 81.14 -34.31
CA GLN A 34 88.48 80.64 -33.12
C GLN A 34 88.00 81.78 -32.21
N LEU A 35 88.84 82.80 -31.93
CA LEU A 35 88.43 83.98 -31.15
C LEU A 35 87.32 84.78 -31.85
N ARG A 36 87.37 84.90 -33.18
CA ARG A 36 86.30 85.53 -33.98
C ARG A 36 85.00 84.72 -33.91
N ALA A 37 85.08 83.39 -33.87
CA ALA A 37 83.93 82.52 -33.68
C ALA A 37 83.35 82.70 -32.26
N ASP A 38 84.21 82.73 -31.23
CA ASP A 38 83.81 82.93 -29.83
C ASP A 38 83.17 84.30 -29.62
N LEU A 39 83.72 85.37 -30.22
CA LEU A 39 83.11 86.71 -30.17
C LEU A 39 81.76 86.77 -30.92
N ARG A 40 81.61 86.03 -32.03
CA ARG A 40 80.32 85.91 -32.72
C ARG A 40 79.28 85.21 -31.84
N ILE A 41 79.67 84.14 -31.15
CA ILE A 41 78.80 83.42 -30.21
C ILE A 41 78.43 84.33 -29.03
N ALA A 42 79.40 85.00 -28.41
CA ALA A 42 79.13 85.90 -27.28
C ALA A 42 78.25 87.11 -27.67
N ALA A 43 78.42 87.65 -28.88
CA ALA A 43 77.55 88.69 -29.40
C ALA A 43 76.13 88.17 -29.64
N ALA A 44 75.98 86.97 -30.22
CA ALA A 44 74.68 86.33 -30.40
C ALA A 44 73.99 86.05 -29.06
N ASP A 45 74.72 85.56 -28.06
CA ASP A 45 74.21 85.30 -26.72
C ASP A 45 73.78 86.59 -26.02
N ARG A 46 74.57 87.67 -26.15
CA ARG A 46 74.21 88.99 -25.62
C ARG A 46 72.94 89.51 -26.28
N ASP A 47 72.84 89.41 -27.60
CA ASP A 47 71.69 89.92 -28.35
C ASP A 47 70.42 89.09 -28.03
N ALA A 48 70.56 87.76 -27.85
CA ALA A 48 69.49 86.90 -27.37
C ALA A 48 69.05 87.26 -25.93
N GLY A 49 70.01 87.52 -25.03
CA GLY A 49 69.72 87.97 -23.67
C GLY A 49 69.03 89.34 -23.64
N ALA A 50 69.45 90.27 -24.50
CA ALA A 50 68.81 91.58 -24.64
C ALA A 50 67.37 91.46 -25.16
N ALA A 51 67.12 90.57 -26.11
CA ALA A 51 65.78 90.28 -26.61
C ALA A 51 64.87 89.70 -25.51
N GLN A 52 65.37 88.72 -24.75
CA GLN A 52 64.64 88.12 -23.61
C GLN A 52 64.32 89.16 -22.52
N ALA A 53 65.29 90.03 -22.18
CA ALA A 53 65.07 91.10 -21.22
C ALA A 53 63.98 92.08 -21.70
N ALA A 54 63.98 92.42 -23.00
CA ALA A 54 62.95 93.28 -23.59
C ALA A 54 61.55 92.63 -23.64
N GLU A 55 61.47 91.31 -23.78
CA GLU A 55 60.20 90.56 -23.68
C GLU A 55 59.67 90.53 -22.25
N LEU A 56 60.53 90.20 -21.28
CA LEU A 56 60.17 90.19 -19.86
C LEU A 56 59.73 91.59 -19.38
N ALA A 57 60.41 92.65 -19.82
CA ALA A 57 59.99 94.02 -19.52
C ALA A 57 58.58 94.33 -20.03
N ARG A 58 58.24 93.88 -21.26
CA ARG A 58 56.89 94.06 -21.83
C ARG A 58 55.82 93.27 -21.08
N ALA A 59 56.11 92.02 -20.72
CA ALA A 59 55.19 91.19 -19.93
C ALA A 59 54.95 91.80 -18.54
N LEU A 60 56.00 92.33 -17.92
CA LEU A 60 55.92 92.96 -16.61
C LEU A 60 55.12 94.25 -16.63
N GLU A 61 55.24 95.05 -17.69
CA GLU A 61 54.42 96.26 -17.85
C GLU A 61 52.94 95.92 -18.11
N THR A 62 52.68 94.86 -18.87
CA THR A 62 51.31 94.36 -19.09
C THR A 62 50.66 93.91 -17.78
N ALA A 63 51.37 93.08 -17.00
CA ALA A 63 50.89 92.63 -15.70
C ALA A 63 50.70 93.79 -14.70
N ARG A 64 51.58 94.81 -14.74
CA ARG A 64 51.41 96.04 -13.93
C ARG A 64 50.13 96.79 -14.31
N GLY A 65 49.88 96.96 -15.60
CA GLY A 65 48.64 97.57 -16.10
C GLY A 65 47.40 96.82 -15.62
N GLU A 66 47.38 95.49 -15.75
CA GLU A 66 46.28 94.66 -15.27
C GLU A 66 46.07 94.79 -13.75
N ILE A 67 47.15 94.81 -12.96
CA ILE A 67 47.09 94.99 -11.51
C ILE A 67 46.50 96.37 -11.16
N ASP A 68 46.90 97.43 -11.86
CA ASP A 68 46.41 98.77 -11.59
C ASP A 68 44.94 98.93 -12.00
N ASP A 69 44.51 98.32 -13.09
CA ASP A 69 43.11 98.25 -13.49
C ASP A 69 42.25 97.50 -12.46
N LEU A 70 42.71 96.32 -12.00
CA LEU A 70 42.04 95.56 -10.95
C LEU A 70 41.99 96.33 -9.63
N ARG A 71 43.06 97.04 -9.27
CA ARG A 71 43.09 97.91 -8.07
C ARG A 71 42.13 99.08 -8.20
N ALA A 72 42.02 99.70 -9.38
CA ALA A 72 41.07 100.79 -9.62
C ALA A 72 39.62 100.31 -9.55
N GLN A 73 39.33 99.12 -10.08
CA GLN A 73 38.03 98.47 -9.94
C GLN A 73 37.72 98.14 -8.47
N LEU A 74 38.68 97.57 -7.73
CA LEU A 74 38.51 97.27 -6.31
C LEU A 74 38.27 98.52 -5.47
N LYS A 75 39.01 99.61 -5.71
CA LYS A 75 38.79 100.89 -5.02
C LYS A 75 37.39 101.45 -5.27
N ARG A 76 36.88 101.36 -6.51
CA ARG A 76 35.50 101.75 -6.84
C ARG A 76 34.47 100.90 -6.08
N LEU A 77 34.77 99.62 -5.83
CA LEU A 77 33.88 98.69 -5.12
C LEU A 77 33.92 98.80 -3.60
N ALA A 78 35.09 99.16 -3.06
CA ALA A 78 35.34 99.32 -1.63
C ALA A 78 34.92 100.70 -1.10
N ALA A 79 34.77 101.69 -1.97
CA ALA A 79 34.22 102.99 -1.61
C ALA A 79 32.74 102.86 -1.17
N PRO A 80 32.29 103.62 -0.16
CA PRO A 80 30.88 103.67 0.22
C PRO A 80 30.03 104.13 -0.98
N PRO A 81 28.85 103.52 -1.22
CA PRO A 81 28.09 103.75 -2.44
C PRO A 81 27.38 105.10 -2.36
N THR A 82 28.05 106.14 -2.87
CA THR A 82 27.49 107.50 -2.94
C THR A 82 26.99 107.85 -4.34
N THR A 83 27.16 106.95 -5.33
CA THR A 83 26.73 107.13 -6.73
C THR A 83 25.77 106.02 -7.19
N VAL A 84 24.84 106.39 -8.07
CA VAL A 84 23.78 105.49 -8.59
C VAL A 84 24.37 104.34 -9.43
N GLU A 85 25.38 104.60 -10.27
CA GLU A 85 26.08 103.55 -11.04
C GLU A 85 26.71 102.46 -10.16
N GLY A 86 27.38 102.84 -9.07
CA GLY A 86 28.04 101.88 -8.16
C GLY A 86 27.05 100.99 -7.40
N MET A 87 25.84 101.51 -7.12
CA MET A 87 24.74 100.71 -6.57
C MET A 87 24.22 99.70 -7.60
N SER A 88 24.00 100.11 -8.86
CA SER A 88 23.53 99.20 -9.91
C SER A 88 24.53 98.08 -10.25
N GLU A 89 25.84 98.37 -10.26
CA GLU A 89 26.86 97.36 -10.54
C GLU A 89 26.96 96.30 -9.43
N ARG A 90 26.85 96.71 -8.15
CA ARG A 90 26.80 95.77 -7.03
C ARG A 90 25.53 94.92 -7.04
N VAL A 91 24.37 95.50 -7.34
CA VAL A 91 23.10 94.75 -7.48
C VAL A 91 23.19 93.72 -8.62
N ALA A 92 23.76 94.10 -9.77
CA ALA A 92 23.97 93.17 -10.88
C ALA A 92 24.91 92.00 -10.51
N ARG A 93 25.95 92.25 -9.71
CA ARG A 93 26.85 91.19 -9.22
C ARG A 93 26.19 90.29 -8.17
N MET A 94 25.42 90.87 -7.25
CA MET A 94 24.65 90.11 -6.26
C MET A 94 23.61 89.21 -6.94
N LEU A 95 22.91 89.72 -7.96
CA LEU A 95 21.99 88.94 -8.79
C LEU A 95 22.70 87.79 -9.50
N ARG A 96 23.88 88.04 -10.09
CA ARG A 96 24.66 87.01 -10.75
C ARG A 96 25.12 85.93 -9.76
N SER A 97 25.64 86.32 -8.60
CA SER A 97 26.01 85.40 -7.53
C SER A 97 24.83 84.59 -7.01
N ALA A 98 23.65 85.20 -6.85
CA ALA A 98 22.44 84.51 -6.43
C ALA A 98 21.92 83.54 -7.50
N GLN A 99 22.08 83.87 -8.78
CA GLN A 99 21.78 82.97 -9.90
C GLN A 99 22.75 81.79 -9.93
N ASP A 100 24.05 82.03 -9.73
CA ASP A 100 25.07 80.99 -9.67
C ASP A 100 24.83 80.05 -8.47
N GLU A 101 24.49 80.61 -7.30
CA GLU A 101 24.15 79.84 -6.09
C GLU A 101 22.85 79.04 -6.25
N ALA A 102 21.83 79.61 -6.90
CA ALA A 102 20.61 78.91 -7.23
C ALA A 102 20.87 77.74 -8.21
N ALA A 103 21.69 77.97 -9.23
CA ALA A 103 22.08 76.93 -10.18
C ALA A 103 22.86 75.81 -9.49
N GLU A 104 23.79 76.14 -8.59
CA GLU A 104 24.53 75.17 -7.80
C GLU A 104 23.60 74.35 -6.88
N THR A 105 22.64 75.02 -6.22
CA THR A 105 21.66 74.36 -5.34
C THR A 105 20.77 73.39 -6.13
N ILE A 106 20.30 73.81 -7.31
CA ILE A 106 19.53 72.95 -8.22
C ILE A 106 20.39 71.76 -8.66
N ALA A 107 21.63 71.98 -9.09
CA ALA A 107 22.53 70.91 -9.53
C ALA A 107 22.81 69.89 -8.40
N LYS A 108 23.02 70.36 -7.17
CA LYS A 108 23.16 69.49 -5.98
C LYS A 108 21.88 68.71 -5.70
N ALA A 109 20.72 69.37 -5.72
CA ALA A 109 19.44 68.72 -5.50
C ALA A 109 19.11 67.67 -6.56
N THR A 110 19.40 67.94 -7.85
CA THR A 110 19.19 66.97 -8.93
C THR A 110 20.12 65.77 -8.81
N THR A 111 21.37 65.99 -8.40
CA THR A 111 22.35 64.92 -8.18
C THR A 111 21.94 64.04 -6.99
N ALA A 112 21.53 64.65 -5.88
CA ALA A 112 21.03 63.93 -4.71
C ALA A 112 19.76 63.14 -5.05
N ALA A 113 18.81 63.73 -5.78
CA ALA A 113 17.59 63.05 -6.20
C ALA A 113 17.89 61.87 -7.15
N ALA A 114 18.88 62.01 -8.05
CA ALA A 114 19.32 60.91 -8.91
C ALA A 114 19.96 59.78 -8.08
N ALA A 115 20.81 60.10 -7.11
CA ALA A 115 21.41 59.10 -6.23
C ALA A 115 20.36 58.32 -5.43
N ILE A 116 19.40 59.03 -4.82
CA ILE A 116 18.30 58.41 -4.07
C ILE A 116 17.48 57.47 -4.96
N ARG A 117 17.17 57.88 -6.21
CA ARG A 117 16.44 57.02 -7.15
C ARG A 117 17.20 55.74 -7.45
N THR A 118 18.49 55.84 -7.77
CA THR A 118 19.33 54.67 -8.04
C THR A 118 19.42 53.74 -6.83
N ASP A 119 19.50 54.29 -5.62
CA ASP A 119 19.56 53.49 -4.39
C ASP A 119 18.25 52.75 -4.13
N VAL A 120 17.10 53.45 -4.26
CA VAL A 120 15.77 52.83 -4.14
C VAL A 120 15.53 51.76 -5.21
N GLU A 121 15.95 52.00 -6.45
CA GLU A 121 15.86 51.03 -7.53
C GLU A 121 16.68 49.77 -7.21
N ARG A 122 17.93 49.95 -6.74
CA ARG A 122 18.79 48.83 -6.34
C ARG A 122 18.20 48.03 -5.17
N GLU A 123 17.63 48.71 -4.17
CA GLU A 123 16.97 48.05 -3.05
C GLU A 123 15.71 47.28 -3.49
N ALA A 124 14.90 47.88 -4.39
CA ALA A 124 13.72 47.23 -4.94
C ALA A 124 14.08 45.99 -5.78
N GLU A 125 15.12 46.07 -6.60
CA GLU A 125 15.65 44.92 -7.36
C GLU A 125 16.19 43.83 -6.42
N GLY A 126 16.94 44.22 -5.39
CA GLY A 126 17.43 43.30 -4.37
C GLY A 126 16.29 42.58 -3.63
N LEU A 127 15.21 43.29 -3.31
CA LEU A 127 14.03 42.72 -2.66
C LEU A 127 13.27 41.78 -3.62
N ARG A 128 13.08 42.16 -4.88
CA ARG A 128 12.47 41.32 -5.92
C ARG A 128 13.23 40.02 -6.11
N ALA A 129 14.55 40.09 -6.26
CA ALA A 129 15.39 38.90 -6.41
C ALA A 129 15.28 37.95 -5.22
N ARG A 130 15.23 38.48 -3.99
CA ARG A 130 15.03 37.66 -2.78
C ARG A 130 13.65 36.97 -2.76
N TYR A 131 12.60 37.68 -3.15
CA TYR A 131 11.26 37.08 -3.22
C TYR A 131 11.16 36.02 -4.32
N GLU A 132 11.74 36.25 -5.49
CA GLU A 132 11.80 35.25 -6.55
C GLU A 132 12.55 33.99 -6.10
N GLN A 133 13.67 34.15 -5.38
CA GLN A 133 14.39 33.03 -4.79
C GLN A 133 13.53 32.26 -3.77
N MET A 134 12.88 32.98 -2.84
CA MET A 134 11.99 32.36 -1.84
C MET A 134 10.81 31.62 -2.49
N ILE A 135 10.19 32.21 -3.52
CA ILE A 135 9.09 31.59 -4.26
C ILE A 135 9.60 30.33 -4.99
N GLY A 136 10.75 30.42 -5.66
CA GLY A 136 11.35 29.27 -6.35
C GLY A 136 11.76 28.15 -5.39
N GLU A 137 12.25 28.46 -4.19
CA GLU A 137 12.51 27.48 -3.14
C GLU A 137 11.22 26.85 -2.60
N ALA A 138 10.19 27.65 -2.32
CA ALA A 138 8.92 27.15 -1.85
C ALA A 138 8.25 26.22 -2.88
N GLN A 139 8.31 26.59 -4.18
CA GLN A 139 7.82 25.75 -5.28
C GLN A 139 8.60 24.44 -5.38
N ARG A 140 9.94 24.48 -5.29
CA ARG A 140 10.78 23.26 -5.30
C ARG A 140 10.47 22.35 -4.11
N ARG A 141 10.33 22.91 -2.90
CA ARG A 141 9.96 22.13 -1.70
C ARG A 141 8.58 21.51 -1.87
N ARG A 142 7.61 22.27 -2.37
CA ARG A 142 6.27 21.77 -2.66
C ARG A 142 6.31 20.61 -3.65
N SER A 143 7.02 20.73 -4.77
CA SER A 143 7.12 19.66 -5.77
C SER A 143 7.77 18.39 -5.22
N VAL A 144 8.78 18.53 -4.36
CA VAL A 144 9.43 17.37 -3.70
C VAL A 144 8.44 16.67 -2.77
N ILE A 145 7.75 17.43 -1.91
CA ILE A 145 6.76 16.88 -0.97
C ILE A 145 5.60 16.21 -1.72
N GLU A 146 5.11 16.83 -2.80
CA GLU A 146 4.05 16.25 -3.62
C GLU A 146 4.49 14.92 -4.25
N ALA A 147 5.69 14.87 -4.85
CA ALA A 147 6.23 13.64 -5.42
C ALA A 147 6.47 12.54 -4.38
N GLU A 148 6.97 12.90 -3.19
CA GLU A 148 7.14 11.97 -2.07
C GLU A 148 5.80 11.45 -1.55
N SER A 149 4.80 12.33 -1.43
CA SER A 149 3.45 11.97 -1.00
C SER A 149 2.78 11.03 -2.00
N GLU A 150 2.86 11.32 -3.30
CA GLU A 150 2.34 10.45 -4.36
C GLU A 150 2.99 9.07 -4.33
N ARG A 151 4.32 9.00 -4.16
CA ARG A 151 5.04 7.73 -4.01
C ARG A 151 4.59 6.97 -2.77
N ALA A 152 4.47 7.65 -1.63
CA ALA A 152 4.04 7.02 -0.38
C ALA A 152 2.61 6.47 -0.49
N ILE A 153 1.70 7.21 -1.14
CA ILE A 153 0.31 6.76 -1.38
C ILE A 153 0.30 5.56 -2.34
N ALA A 154 1.08 5.60 -3.43
CA ALA A 154 1.17 4.49 -4.38
C ALA A 154 1.73 3.23 -3.71
N ASP A 155 2.79 3.36 -2.91
CA ASP A 155 3.37 2.25 -2.16
C ASP A 155 2.40 1.69 -1.10
N ALA A 156 1.67 2.56 -0.39
CA ALA A 156 0.67 2.15 0.59
C ALA A 156 -0.49 1.39 -0.08
N ARG A 157 -0.96 1.85 -1.25
CA ARG A 157 -1.98 1.16 -2.05
C ARG A 157 -1.50 -0.22 -2.50
N ARG A 158 -0.30 -0.30 -3.10
CA ARG A 158 0.29 -1.58 -3.52
C ARG A 158 0.40 -2.58 -2.37
N ARG A 159 0.90 -2.13 -1.20
CA ARG A 159 0.97 -2.99 0.00
C ARG A 159 -0.41 -3.41 0.49
N GLY A 160 -1.39 -2.51 0.45
CA GLY A 160 -2.77 -2.82 0.80
C GLY A 160 -3.35 -3.91 -0.09
N GLU A 161 -3.18 -3.77 -1.41
CA GLU A 161 -3.60 -4.76 -2.41
C GLU A 161 -2.91 -6.11 -2.19
N GLU A 162 -1.60 -6.13 -1.93
CA GLU A 162 -0.84 -7.35 -1.63
C GLU A 162 -1.35 -8.05 -0.36
N ILE A 163 -1.66 -7.29 0.70
CA ILE A 163 -2.19 -7.84 1.95
C ILE A 163 -3.57 -8.45 1.71
N VAL A 164 -4.46 -7.74 1.00
CA VAL A 164 -5.81 -8.24 0.68
C VAL A 164 -5.73 -9.50 -0.18
N ALA A 165 -4.89 -9.51 -1.21
CA ALA A 165 -4.70 -10.67 -2.08
C ALA A 165 -4.19 -11.89 -1.29
N ARG A 166 -3.20 -11.70 -0.40
CA ARG A 166 -2.69 -12.78 0.47
C ARG A 166 -3.75 -13.27 1.45
N ALA A 167 -4.56 -12.38 2.00
CA ALA A 167 -5.64 -12.74 2.91
C ALA A 167 -6.72 -13.56 2.20
N GLN A 168 -7.12 -13.15 0.98
CA GLN A 168 -8.07 -13.88 0.14
C GLN A 168 -7.55 -15.28 -0.22
N GLN A 169 -6.31 -15.38 -0.71
CA GLN A 169 -5.70 -16.68 -1.02
C GLN A 169 -5.64 -17.60 0.19
N ARG A 170 -5.34 -17.06 1.38
CA ARG A 170 -5.33 -17.84 2.62
C ARG A 170 -6.73 -18.29 3.02
N ALA A 171 -7.74 -17.43 2.88
CA ALA A 171 -9.13 -17.78 3.16
C ALA A 171 -9.61 -18.90 2.23
N GLU A 172 -9.42 -18.74 0.91
CA GLU A 172 -9.76 -19.76 -0.09
C GLU A 172 -9.09 -21.10 0.19
N ARG A 173 -7.81 -21.09 0.56
CA ARG A 173 -7.09 -22.32 0.93
C ARG A 173 -7.70 -23.00 2.15
N LEU A 174 -7.99 -22.24 3.21
CA LEU A 174 -8.59 -22.79 4.43
C LEU A 174 -10.01 -23.31 4.20
N ASP A 175 -10.79 -22.63 3.34
CA ASP A 175 -12.12 -23.07 2.94
C ASP A 175 -12.06 -24.37 2.13
N ALA A 176 -11.13 -24.45 1.18
CA ALA A 176 -10.90 -25.67 0.40
C ALA A 176 -10.45 -26.84 1.28
N GLU A 177 -9.51 -26.62 2.20
CA GLU A 177 -9.06 -27.62 3.18
C GLU A 177 -10.22 -28.08 4.09
N SER A 178 -11.03 -27.14 4.58
CA SER A 178 -12.17 -27.44 5.44
C SER A 178 -13.25 -28.22 4.70
N ALA A 179 -13.55 -27.85 3.45
CA ALA A 179 -14.50 -28.57 2.60
C ALA A 179 -14.00 -29.99 2.28
N ALA A 180 -12.70 -30.16 2.03
CA ALA A 180 -12.11 -31.47 1.82
C ALA A 180 -12.22 -32.37 3.07
N ARG A 181 -11.94 -31.83 4.26
CA ARG A 181 -12.10 -32.57 5.53
C ARG A 181 -13.55 -32.98 5.80
N ARG A 182 -14.51 -32.09 5.51
CA ARG A 182 -15.95 -32.43 5.65
C ARG A 182 -16.34 -33.57 4.73
N ARG A 183 -15.95 -33.50 3.45
CA ARG A 183 -16.22 -34.59 2.48
C ARG A 183 -15.62 -35.91 2.93
N GLN A 184 -14.37 -35.91 3.37
CA GLN A 184 -13.72 -37.12 3.87
C GLN A 184 -14.47 -37.70 5.08
N ALA A 185 -14.87 -36.85 6.03
CA ALA A 185 -15.62 -37.30 7.20
C ALA A 185 -17.02 -37.84 6.83
N GLU A 186 -17.69 -37.24 5.85
CA GLU A 186 -18.97 -37.70 5.30
C GLU A 186 -18.80 -39.08 4.62
N GLU A 187 -17.78 -39.25 3.78
CA GLU A 187 -17.45 -40.52 3.13
C GLU A 187 -17.15 -41.64 4.15
N ASP A 188 -16.30 -41.35 5.14
CA ASP A 188 -15.97 -42.30 6.21
C ASP A 188 -17.20 -42.69 7.04
N PHE A 189 -18.08 -41.71 7.31
CA PHE A 189 -19.33 -41.94 8.02
C PHE A 189 -20.29 -42.82 7.21
N ASP A 190 -20.45 -42.55 5.92
CA ASP A 190 -21.30 -43.33 5.02
C ASP A 190 -20.80 -44.78 4.86
N ILE A 191 -19.48 -44.97 4.72
CA ILE A 191 -18.85 -46.29 4.71
C ILE A 191 -19.13 -47.02 6.04
N THR A 192 -18.92 -46.35 7.17
CA THR A 192 -19.16 -46.95 8.50
C THR A 192 -20.63 -47.31 8.70
N LEU A 193 -21.56 -46.42 8.31
CA LEU A 193 -22.99 -46.63 8.47
C LEU A 193 -23.51 -47.72 7.53
N SER A 194 -23.02 -47.77 6.29
CA SER A 194 -23.37 -48.82 5.34
C SER A 194 -22.87 -50.20 5.79
N ALA A 195 -21.63 -50.29 6.33
CA ALA A 195 -21.10 -51.51 6.93
C ALA A 195 -21.96 -51.97 8.13
N ARG A 196 -22.27 -51.06 9.07
CA ARG A 196 -23.16 -51.37 10.21
C ARG A 196 -24.55 -51.81 9.78
N ARG A 197 -25.15 -51.15 8.79
CA ARG A 197 -26.46 -51.53 8.22
C ARG A 197 -26.41 -52.92 7.59
N HIS A 198 -25.33 -53.23 6.88
CA HIS A 198 -25.13 -54.54 6.28
C HIS A 198 -25.00 -55.64 7.33
N ASP A 199 -24.20 -55.41 8.38
CA ASP A 199 -24.03 -56.38 9.47
C ASP A 199 -25.32 -56.59 10.26
N ALA A 200 -26.05 -55.52 10.60
CA ALA A 200 -27.35 -55.61 11.26
C ALA A 200 -28.37 -56.38 10.40
N ARG A 201 -28.40 -56.16 9.08
CA ARG A 201 -29.25 -56.93 8.15
C ARG A 201 -28.87 -58.41 8.11
N ARG A 202 -27.57 -58.73 8.17
CA ARG A 202 -27.10 -60.13 8.21
C ARG A 202 -27.47 -60.82 9.52
N GLU A 203 -27.38 -60.13 10.64
CA GLU A 203 -27.80 -60.64 11.94
C GLU A 203 -29.30 -60.91 11.97
N LEU A 204 -30.12 -59.95 11.54
CA LEU A 204 -31.56 -60.13 11.40
C LEU A 204 -31.91 -61.30 10.47
N ALA A 205 -31.25 -61.42 9.32
CA ALA A 205 -31.47 -62.54 8.40
C ALA A 205 -31.08 -63.90 9.01
N ARG A 206 -30.02 -63.95 9.84
CA ARG A 206 -29.64 -65.17 10.57
C ARG A 206 -30.67 -65.53 11.63
N GLU A 207 -31.17 -64.56 12.37
CA GLU A 207 -32.22 -64.75 13.38
C GLU A 207 -33.54 -65.17 12.74
N GLU A 208 -33.93 -64.57 11.62
CA GLU A 208 -35.10 -65.01 10.86
C GLU A 208 -34.94 -66.44 10.33
N ALA A 209 -33.75 -66.80 9.83
CA ALA A 209 -33.49 -68.15 9.33
C ALA A 209 -33.50 -69.19 10.46
N SER A 210 -32.92 -68.90 11.62
CA SER A 210 -32.96 -69.79 12.79
C SER A 210 -34.39 -69.93 13.32
N SER A 211 -35.12 -68.81 13.45
CA SER A 211 -36.52 -68.79 13.87
C SER A 211 -37.42 -69.58 12.91
N ARG A 212 -37.25 -69.41 11.58
CA ARG A 212 -37.97 -70.21 10.57
C ARG A 212 -37.64 -71.70 10.67
N THR A 213 -36.37 -72.05 10.90
CA THR A 213 -35.95 -73.45 11.04
C THR A 213 -36.55 -74.09 12.31
N GLU A 214 -36.53 -73.38 13.44
CA GLU A 214 -37.16 -73.84 14.67
C GLU A 214 -38.68 -73.94 14.53
N ALA A 215 -39.34 -72.95 13.93
CA ALA A 215 -40.78 -72.98 13.69
C ALA A 215 -41.16 -74.18 12.81
N LYS A 216 -40.41 -74.41 11.72
CA LYS A 216 -40.60 -75.58 10.87
C LYS A 216 -40.40 -76.88 11.65
N ARG A 217 -39.34 -77.00 12.44
CA ARG A 217 -39.07 -78.16 13.29
C ARG A 217 -40.21 -78.42 14.28
N ARG A 218 -40.72 -77.39 14.97
CA ARG A 218 -41.86 -77.51 15.90
C ARG A 218 -43.13 -77.97 15.18
N ILE A 219 -43.39 -77.45 13.97
CA ILE A 219 -44.53 -77.87 13.15
C ILE A 219 -44.39 -79.34 12.71
N ASP A 220 -43.21 -79.74 12.25
CA ASP A 220 -42.93 -81.12 11.83
C ASP A 220 -43.07 -82.09 13.02
N GLU A 221 -42.47 -81.77 14.17
CA GLU A 221 -42.60 -82.54 15.41
C GLU A 221 -44.07 -82.64 15.88
N ALA A 222 -44.82 -81.53 15.88
CA ALA A 222 -46.24 -81.52 16.23
C ALA A 222 -47.08 -82.35 15.24
N THR A 223 -46.75 -82.28 13.95
CA THR A 223 -47.42 -83.06 12.89
C THR A 223 -47.16 -84.56 13.06
N ASP A 224 -45.93 -84.95 13.39
CA ASP A 224 -45.57 -86.35 13.64
C ASP A 224 -46.23 -86.88 14.92
N VAL A 225 -46.28 -86.10 16.00
CA VAL A 225 -47.02 -86.47 17.22
C VAL A 225 -48.52 -86.60 16.92
N ALA A 226 -49.12 -85.66 16.19
CA ALA A 226 -50.51 -85.73 15.79
C ALA A 226 -50.80 -86.98 14.95
N ARG A 227 -49.94 -87.30 13.98
CA ARG A 227 -50.04 -88.53 13.17
C ARG A 227 -49.94 -89.79 14.02
N ARG A 228 -49.03 -89.84 14.99
CA ARG A 228 -48.90 -90.97 15.94
C ARG A 228 -50.16 -91.12 16.78
N LEU A 229 -50.66 -90.03 17.39
CA LEU A 229 -51.88 -90.04 18.19
C LEU A 229 -53.11 -90.48 17.38
N VAL A 230 -53.25 -90.00 16.14
CA VAL A 230 -54.33 -90.45 15.24
C VAL A 230 -54.19 -91.94 14.92
N THR A 231 -52.98 -92.41 14.60
CA THR A 231 -52.74 -93.83 14.30
C THR A 231 -53.01 -94.72 15.52
N GLU A 232 -52.57 -94.31 16.72
CA GLU A 232 -52.83 -95.02 17.97
C GLU A 232 -54.33 -95.02 18.33
N ALA A 233 -55.02 -93.89 18.11
CA ALA A 233 -56.46 -93.78 18.31
C ALA A 233 -57.23 -94.68 17.32
N ASP A 234 -56.82 -94.71 16.05
CA ASP A 234 -57.39 -95.59 15.03
C ASP A 234 -57.15 -97.06 15.36
N GLN A 235 -55.93 -97.44 15.77
CA GLN A 235 -55.62 -98.80 16.22
C GLN A 235 -56.45 -99.20 17.45
N THR A 236 -56.60 -98.29 18.41
CA THR A 236 -57.44 -98.50 19.60
C THR A 236 -58.91 -98.62 19.22
N ALA A 237 -59.40 -97.81 18.29
CA ALA A 237 -60.77 -97.88 17.78
C ALA A 237 -61.02 -99.21 17.06
N VAL A 238 -60.11 -99.66 16.20
CA VAL A 238 -60.16 -100.96 15.53
C VAL A 238 -60.15 -102.10 16.56
N ALA A 239 -59.27 -102.05 17.56
CA ALA A 239 -59.21 -103.05 18.62
C ALA A 239 -60.52 -103.12 19.42
N ARG A 240 -61.09 -101.97 19.80
CA ARG A 240 -62.41 -101.89 20.47
C ARG A 240 -63.53 -102.41 19.58
N MET A 241 -63.53 -102.11 18.28
CA MET A 241 -64.51 -102.62 17.31
C MET A 241 -64.40 -104.14 17.15
N GLN A 242 -63.18 -104.70 17.10
CA GLN A 242 -62.95 -106.14 17.05
C GLN A 242 -63.40 -106.81 18.34
N GLU A 243 -63.10 -106.24 19.51
CA GLU A 243 -63.56 -106.75 20.80
C GLU A 243 -65.09 -106.71 20.91
N ALA A 244 -65.72 -105.60 20.53
CA ALA A 244 -67.18 -105.48 20.48
C ALA A 244 -67.79 -106.52 19.53
N SER A 245 -67.18 -106.74 18.35
CA SER A 245 -67.60 -107.77 17.40
C SER A 245 -67.50 -109.17 17.99
N ARG A 246 -66.37 -109.51 18.64
CA ARG A 246 -66.20 -110.79 19.37
C ARG A 246 -67.23 -110.96 20.48
N ARG A 247 -67.53 -109.92 21.26
CA ARG A 247 -68.58 -109.94 22.30
C ARG A 247 -69.96 -110.18 21.69
N VAL A 248 -70.30 -109.52 20.58
CA VAL A 248 -71.56 -109.73 19.86
C VAL A 248 -71.66 -111.16 19.31
N GLU A 249 -70.58 -111.69 18.74
CA GLU A 249 -70.52 -113.09 18.27
C GLU A 249 -70.68 -114.08 19.42
N ALA A 250 -70.00 -113.86 20.55
CA ALA A 250 -70.15 -114.66 21.76
C ALA A 250 -71.59 -114.61 22.30
N LEU A 251 -72.22 -113.44 22.35
CA LEU A 251 -73.62 -113.30 22.75
C LEU A 251 -74.57 -114.00 21.76
N ARG A 252 -74.31 -113.93 20.45
CA ARG A 252 -75.07 -114.68 19.43
C ARG A 252 -74.89 -116.19 19.57
N ALA A 253 -73.69 -116.66 19.93
CA ALA A 253 -73.42 -118.06 20.19
C ALA A 253 -74.13 -118.53 21.48
N LEU A 254 -74.05 -117.76 22.57
CA LEU A 254 -74.75 -118.02 23.82
C LEU A 254 -76.28 -118.02 23.62
N ARG A 255 -76.82 -117.07 22.83
CA ARG A 255 -78.23 -117.06 22.44
C ARG A 255 -78.60 -118.32 21.68
N ARG A 256 -77.80 -118.75 20.70
CA ARG A 256 -78.02 -120.02 19.99
C ARG A 256 -78.01 -121.22 20.95
N GLN A 257 -77.09 -121.24 21.91
CA GLN A 257 -77.00 -122.27 22.93
C GLN A 257 -78.20 -122.28 23.88
N LEU A 258 -78.64 -121.12 24.39
CA LEU A 258 -79.84 -120.98 25.21
C LEU A 258 -81.11 -121.32 24.43
N THR A 259 -81.20 -120.93 23.16
CA THR A 259 -82.34 -121.31 22.30
C THR A 259 -82.36 -122.82 22.10
N GLY A 260 -81.20 -123.45 21.89
CA GLY A 260 -81.06 -124.90 21.82
C GLY A 260 -81.37 -125.60 23.15
N GLN A 261 -80.98 -125.02 24.29
CA GLN A 261 -81.31 -125.53 25.63
C GLN A 261 -82.81 -125.39 25.93
N LEU A 262 -83.45 -124.28 25.55
CA LEU A 262 -84.90 -124.09 25.69
C LEU A 262 -85.68 -125.04 24.77
N GLN A 263 -85.22 -125.27 23.54
CA GLN A 263 -85.79 -126.32 22.68
C GLN A 263 -85.60 -127.72 23.27
N SER A 264 -84.45 -128.00 23.89
CA SER A 264 -84.20 -129.29 24.57
C SER A 264 -85.05 -129.47 25.83
N VAL A 265 -85.30 -128.41 26.60
CA VAL A 265 -86.19 -128.44 27.76
C VAL A 265 -87.65 -128.56 27.32
N SER A 266 -88.06 -127.85 26.26
CA SER A 266 -89.38 -128.00 25.65
C SER A 266 -89.62 -129.42 25.14
N SER A 267 -88.65 -130.03 24.45
CA SER A 267 -88.79 -131.41 23.98
C SER A 267 -88.84 -132.41 25.14
N LYS A 268 -88.08 -132.17 26.22
CA LYS A 268 -88.11 -133.00 27.43
C LYS A 268 -89.38 -132.84 28.26
N LEU A 269 -90.02 -131.66 28.24
CA LEU A 269 -91.34 -131.43 28.85
C LEU A 269 -92.46 -132.09 28.04
N ASP A 270 -92.42 -132.02 26.71
CA ASP A 270 -93.35 -132.76 25.84
C ASP A 270 -93.22 -134.28 26.00
N GLU A 271 -92.01 -134.77 26.25
CA GLU A 271 -91.73 -136.19 26.50
C GLU A 271 -92.17 -136.66 27.90
N ALA A 272 -92.19 -135.77 28.89
CA ALA A 272 -92.70 -136.04 30.24
C ALA A 272 -94.24 -135.98 30.32
N LEU A 273 -94.89 -135.06 29.58
CA LEU A 273 -96.36 -134.94 29.54
C LEU A 273 -97.05 -136.13 28.87
N ARG A 274 -96.36 -136.86 27.98
CA ARG A 274 -96.90 -138.06 27.32
C ARG A 274 -96.87 -139.35 28.19
N ARG A 275 -96.34 -139.32 29.42
CA ARG A 275 -96.10 -140.53 30.23
C ARG A 275 -96.96 -140.70 31.49
N LEU A 276 -97.94 -139.84 31.76
CA LEU A 276 -98.82 -139.98 32.94
C LEU A 276 -100.27 -139.57 32.63
N THR A 277 -101.06 -140.47 32.01
CA THR A 277 -102.22 -141.15 32.66
C THR A 277 -103.08 -142.00 31.68
N PRO A 278 -103.77 -143.06 32.18
CA PRO A 278 -104.53 -144.09 31.45
C PRO A 278 -106.07 -143.92 31.56
N ALA A 279 -106.86 -144.84 30.99
CA ALA A 279 -108.34 -144.86 30.98
C ALA A 279 -108.89 -146.20 31.55
N PRO A 280 -110.21 -146.36 31.82
CA PRO A 280 -111.22 -145.49 32.44
C PRO A 280 -111.98 -146.18 33.62
N GLU A 281 -112.83 -145.46 34.37
CA GLU A 281 -114.10 -145.96 34.96
C GLU A 281 -114.96 -144.82 35.55
N GLU A 282 -116.29 -145.04 35.56
CA GLU A 282 -117.41 -144.09 35.67
C GLU A 282 -118.05 -144.07 37.07
N ASP A 283 -118.51 -142.90 37.55
CA ASP A 283 -119.93 -142.66 37.94
C ASP A 283 -120.18 -141.23 38.48
N ASP A 284 -121.08 -140.54 37.76
CA ASP A 284 -122.12 -139.58 38.11
C ASP A 284 -122.03 -138.67 39.37
N VAL A 285 -121.94 -137.33 39.18
CA VAL A 285 -122.91 -136.31 39.66
C VAL A 285 -122.72 -134.99 38.87
N ARG A 286 -123.86 -134.42 38.45
CA ARG A 286 -124.12 -133.26 37.59
C ARG A 286 -123.76 -131.86 38.13
N ALA A 287 -123.81 -130.90 37.16
CA ALA A 287 -124.22 -129.49 37.19
C ALA A 287 -123.04 -128.53 36.95
N GLY A 288 -123.02 -127.66 35.93
CA GLY A 288 -124.04 -126.71 35.46
C GLY A 288 -123.31 -125.36 35.33
N GLU A 289 -122.94 -124.93 34.11
CA GLU A 289 -123.56 -123.79 33.41
C GLU A 289 -122.98 -122.40 33.85
N PRO A 290 -123.25 -121.28 33.15
CA PRO A 290 -122.28 -120.69 32.21
C PRO A 290 -121.99 -119.18 32.44
N ALA A 291 -121.34 -118.58 31.44
CA ALA A 291 -121.51 -117.19 30.97
C ALA A 291 -120.77 -116.02 31.66
N GLN A 292 -119.91 -115.37 30.82
CA GLN A 292 -119.83 -113.91 30.58
C GLN A 292 -119.42 -112.95 31.72
N PRO A 293 -119.02 -111.70 31.36
CA PRO A 293 -118.00 -110.92 32.06
C PRO A 293 -118.57 -109.92 33.07
N GLY A 294 -117.67 -109.40 33.90
CA GLY A 294 -117.88 -108.30 34.85
C GLY A 294 -116.73 -108.26 35.85
#